data_AF-A0AAW0K784-F1
#
_entry.id   AF-A0AAW0K784-F1
#
_cell.length_a   1.000
_cell.length_b   1.000
_cell.length_c   1.000
_cell.angle_alpha   90.00
_cell.angle_beta   90.00
_cell.angle_gamma   90.00
#
_symmetry.space_group_name_H-M   'P 1'
#
loop_
_entity.id
_entity.type
_entity.pdbx_description
1 polymer ?
#
loop_
_entity_poly.entity_id
_entity_poly.type
_entity_poly.pdbx_seq_one_letter_code
_entity_poly.pdbx_strand_id
1 'polypeptide(L)'
;MALPLWLASSWANAAQEHKGKTPVLEICALDKIKSGAIKVVLDIKKFLSDQVELVHGEKLDIDSVGGKWLLATGYRHNVPSWLQANVVLVYIQEGEFFSKNSFPKAPFPNGWQGNSGLYAVGFTRRGLSGASSDTMRIAEDIGQLWIEET
;
A
#
# COMPACT_ATOMS: atom_id res chain seq x y z
N MET A 1 -32.46 -2.29 -23.05
CA MET A 1 -32.32 -3.34 -22.03
C MET A 1 -31.57 -2.72 -20.85
N ALA A 2 -32.28 -2.36 -19.78
CA ALA A 2 -31.69 -1.62 -18.65
C ALA A 2 -30.95 -2.58 -17.74
N LEU A 3 -29.69 -2.27 -17.41
CA LEU A 3 -28.92 -3.01 -16.42
C LEU A 3 -29.57 -2.84 -15.03
N PRO A 4 -29.69 -3.89 -14.20
CA PRO A 4 -30.27 -3.79 -12.87
C PRO A 4 -29.44 -2.87 -11.95
N LEU A 5 -30.11 -2.04 -11.15
CA LEU A 5 -29.49 -1.10 -10.18
C LEU A 5 -28.50 -1.77 -9.20
N TRP A 6 -28.63 -3.09 -8.97
CA TRP A 6 -27.74 -3.88 -8.11
C TRP A 6 -26.37 -4.20 -8.71
N LEU A 7 -26.21 -4.09 -10.04
CA LEU A 7 -24.91 -4.25 -10.69
C LEU A 7 -24.05 -2.97 -10.58
N ALA A 8 -24.65 -1.80 -10.35
CA ALA A 8 -23.90 -0.55 -10.14
C ALA A 8 -23.43 -0.38 -8.69
N SER A 9 -24.19 -0.90 -7.72
CA SER A 9 -23.88 -0.78 -6.29
C SER A 9 -22.71 -1.66 -5.83
N SER A 10 -22.37 -2.72 -6.56
CA SER A 10 -21.18 -3.53 -6.26
C SER A 10 -19.87 -2.84 -6.66
N TRP A 11 -19.90 -1.95 -7.65
CA TRP A 11 -18.73 -1.16 -8.08
C TRP A 11 -18.51 0.08 -7.21
N ALA A 12 -19.60 0.71 -6.74
CA ALA A 12 -19.52 1.86 -5.83
C ALA A 12 -18.85 1.52 -4.48
N ASN A 13 -18.92 0.26 -4.05
CA ASN A 13 -18.28 -0.20 -2.80
C ASN A 13 -16.81 -0.63 -2.97
N ALA A 14 -16.30 -0.74 -4.20
CA ALA A 14 -14.88 -1.04 -4.45
C ALA A 14 -13.96 0.16 -4.15
N ALA A 15 -14.54 1.36 -4.03
CA ALA A 15 -13.89 2.55 -3.49
C ALA A 15 -14.13 2.68 -1.97
N GLN A 16 -14.11 1.57 -1.21
CA GLN A 16 -14.08 1.65 0.25
C GLN A 16 -12.69 2.11 0.71
N GLU A 17 -12.60 3.42 0.91
CA GLU A 17 -11.48 4.19 1.46
C GLU A 17 -10.99 3.72 2.85
N HIS A 18 -11.67 2.73 3.46
CA HIS A 18 -11.44 2.26 4.83
C HIS A 18 -10.35 1.19 5.01
N LYS A 19 -9.82 0.56 3.95
CA LYS A 19 -8.81 -0.51 4.09
C LYS A 19 -7.43 -0.20 3.51
N GLY A 20 -7.23 0.97 2.91
CA GLY A 20 -5.94 1.36 2.31
C GLY A 20 -5.42 0.37 1.25
N LYS A 21 -6.34 -0.38 0.62
CA LYS A 21 -6.03 -1.25 -0.52
C LYS A 21 -6.43 -0.53 -1.80
N THR A 22 -5.47 -0.26 -2.66
CA THR A 22 -5.73 0.27 -3.99
C THR A 22 -6.44 -0.79 -4.82
N PRO A 23 -7.55 -0.48 -5.52
CA PRO A 23 -8.17 -1.44 -6.42
C PRO A 23 -7.18 -1.86 -7.51
N VAL A 24 -7.25 -3.13 -7.91
CA VAL A 24 -6.41 -3.65 -9.00
C VAL A 24 -6.95 -3.11 -10.32
N LEU A 25 -6.09 -2.40 -11.07
CA LEU A 25 -6.41 -1.87 -12.39
C LEU A 25 -5.90 -2.86 -13.44
N GLU A 26 -6.75 -3.79 -13.86
CA GLU A 26 -6.40 -4.77 -14.88
C GLU A 26 -7.57 -5.04 -15.83
N ILE A 27 -7.35 -4.84 -17.12
CA ILE A 27 -8.39 -4.96 -18.15
C ILE A 27 -8.57 -6.40 -18.66
N CYS A 28 -7.56 -7.27 -18.54
CA CYS A 28 -7.57 -8.62 -19.13
C CYS A 28 -7.70 -9.77 -18.11
N ALA A 29 -7.49 -9.53 -16.81
CA ALA A 29 -7.57 -10.59 -15.80
C ALA A 29 -8.96 -11.20 -15.72
N LEU A 30 -10.01 -10.39 -15.83
CA LEU A 30 -11.38 -10.87 -15.68
C LEU A 30 -11.74 -11.94 -16.72
N ASP A 31 -11.31 -11.77 -17.97
CA ASP A 31 -11.56 -12.73 -19.04
C ASP A 31 -10.75 -14.02 -18.85
N LYS A 32 -9.52 -13.91 -18.32
CA LYS A 32 -8.72 -15.08 -17.94
C LYS A 32 -9.30 -15.84 -16.75
N ILE A 33 -9.92 -15.14 -15.80
CA ILE A 33 -10.64 -15.78 -14.68
C ILE A 33 -11.89 -16.49 -15.21
N LYS A 34 -12.69 -15.83 -16.05
CA LYS A 34 -13.91 -16.41 -16.62
C LYS A 34 -13.64 -17.63 -17.51
N SER A 35 -12.55 -17.60 -18.28
CA SER A 35 -12.14 -18.73 -19.12
C SER A 35 -11.48 -19.88 -18.34
N GLY A 36 -11.19 -19.69 -17.05
CA GLY A 36 -10.51 -20.68 -16.21
C GLY A 36 -8.99 -20.69 -16.35
N ALA A 37 -8.41 -19.82 -17.17
CA ALA A 37 -6.95 -19.66 -17.30
C ALA A 37 -6.30 -19.11 -16.02
N ILE A 38 -7.04 -18.40 -15.17
CA ILE A 38 -6.63 -17.99 -13.82
C ILE A 38 -7.66 -18.52 -12.82
N LYS A 39 -7.21 -19.33 -11.86
CA LYS A 39 -8.03 -19.78 -10.73
C LYS A 39 -7.71 -18.91 -9.51
N VAL A 40 -8.69 -18.13 -9.06
CA VAL A 40 -8.59 -17.40 -7.78
C VAL A 40 -8.83 -18.38 -6.64
N VAL A 41 -7.91 -18.41 -5.67
CA VAL A 41 -7.96 -19.30 -4.50
C VAL A 41 -7.85 -18.48 -3.23
N LEU A 42 -8.13 -19.12 -2.09
CA LEU A 42 -7.95 -18.53 -0.77
C LEU A 42 -6.46 -18.41 -0.41
N ASP A 43 -6.18 -17.78 0.73
CA ASP A 43 -4.83 -17.59 1.22
C ASP A 43 -4.06 -18.93 1.36
N ILE A 44 -2.77 -18.87 1.05
CA ILE A 44 -1.84 -19.98 1.21
C ILE A 44 -1.42 -20.07 2.67
N LYS A 45 -1.57 -21.25 3.27
CA LYS A 45 -1.13 -21.55 4.64
C LYS A 45 0.32 -22.00 4.68
N LYS A 46 0.73 -22.88 3.77
CA LYS A 46 2.14 -23.30 3.60
C LYS A 46 2.39 -23.85 2.20
N PHE A 47 3.65 -23.76 1.79
CA PHE A 47 4.18 -24.42 0.61
C PHE A 47 4.68 -25.82 1.00
N LEU A 48 4.40 -26.79 0.15
CA LEU A 48 4.94 -28.14 0.17
C LEU A 48 5.82 -28.32 -1.09
N SER A 49 6.46 -29.49 -1.25
CA SER A 49 7.41 -29.73 -2.33
C SER A 49 6.81 -29.53 -3.73
N ASP A 50 5.57 -29.97 -3.94
CA ASP A 50 4.82 -30.01 -5.19
C ASP A 50 3.38 -29.49 -5.05
N GLN A 51 3.03 -29.00 -3.85
CA GLN A 51 1.68 -28.62 -3.47
C GLN A 51 1.67 -27.32 -2.66
N VAL A 52 0.51 -26.68 -2.58
CA VAL A 52 0.19 -25.68 -1.55
C VAL A 52 -0.98 -26.13 -0.71
N GLU A 53 -0.89 -25.92 0.60
CA GLU A 53 -2.04 -26.06 1.50
C GLU A 53 -2.68 -24.68 1.67
N LEU A 54 -3.97 -24.58 1.38
CA LEU A 54 -4.77 -23.37 1.61
C LEU A 54 -5.20 -23.27 3.08
N VAL A 55 -5.66 -22.09 3.51
CA VAL A 55 -6.10 -21.85 4.91
C VAL A 55 -7.19 -22.81 5.43
N HIS A 56 -8.01 -23.40 4.55
CA HIS A 56 -9.03 -24.40 4.92
C HIS A 56 -8.55 -25.86 4.82
N GLY A 57 -7.26 -26.09 4.60
CA GLY A 57 -6.66 -27.43 4.51
C GLY A 57 -6.76 -28.12 3.15
N GLU A 58 -7.44 -27.51 2.17
CA GLU A 58 -7.40 -27.95 0.77
C GLU A 58 -5.95 -27.91 0.26
N LYS A 59 -5.54 -28.97 -0.45
CA LYS A 59 -4.23 -29.05 -1.08
C LYS A 59 -4.38 -28.96 -2.59
N LEU A 60 -3.57 -28.10 -3.21
CA LEU A 60 -3.54 -27.94 -4.66
C LEU A 60 -2.17 -28.35 -5.18
N ASP A 61 -2.17 -29.27 -6.16
CA ASP A 61 -0.99 -29.59 -6.96
C ASP A 61 -0.61 -28.38 -7.81
N ILE A 62 0.69 -28.11 -7.90
CA ILE A 62 1.18 -27.01 -8.72
C ILE A 62 2.35 -27.47 -9.57
N ASP A 63 2.13 -27.42 -10.88
CA ASP A 63 3.14 -27.60 -11.90
C ASP A 63 4.06 -26.36 -12.00
N SER A 64 4.89 -26.15 -10.97
CA SER A 64 6.00 -25.22 -11.09
C SER A 64 7.21 -25.98 -11.66
N VAL A 65 7.58 -25.66 -12.90
CA VAL A 65 8.79 -26.20 -13.52
C VAL A 65 10.01 -25.75 -12.69
N GLY A 66 10.56 -26.65 -11.89
CA GLY A 66 11.71 -26.40 -11.03
C GLY A 66 11.44 -25.62 -9.74
N GLY A 67 10.22 -25.67 -9.19
CA GLY A 67 9.94 -25.13 -7.84
C GLY A 67 9.89 -23.60 -7.76
N LYS A 68 9.67 -22.89 -8.87
CA LYS A 68 9.73 -21.42 -8.93
C LYS A 68 8.37 -20.78 -8.71
N TRP A 69 8.34 -19.86 -7.74
CA TRP A 69 7.15 -19.11 -7.33
C TRP A 69 7.34 -17.62 -7.59
N LEU A 70 6.29 -16.95 -8.08
CA LEU A 70 6.26 -15.49 -8.20
C LEU A 70 5.43 -14.93 -7.05
N LEU A 71 6.12 -14.38 -6.03
CA LEU A 71 5.47 -13.73 -4.89
C LEU A 71 5.27 -12.24 -5.18
N ALA A 72 4.07 -11.87 -5.62
CA ALA A 72 3.66 -10.47 -5.80
C ALA A 72 3.10 -9.86 -4.51
N THR A 73 3.76 -10.09 -3.36
CA THR A 73 3.30 -9.65 -2.02
C THR A 73 3.57 -8.17 -1.71
N GLY A 74 4.10 -7.43 -2.68
CA GLY A 74 4.41 -6.01 -2.58
C GLY A 74 5.81 -5.73 -2.02
N TYR A 75 6.05 -4.46 -1.70
CA TYR A 75 7.35 -3.96 -1.22
C TYR A 75 7.23 -3.32 0.16
N ARG A 76 8.32 -3.32 0.92
CA ARG A 76 8.50 -2.54 2.14
C ARG A 76 9.67 -1.59 1.96
N HIS A 77 9.46 -0.31 2.21
CA HIS A 77 10.52 0.69 2.14
C HIS A 77 11.39 0.69 3.41
N ASN A 78 12.65 1.07 3.22
CA ASN A 78 13.70 1.06 4.24
C ASN A 78 13.94 2.44 4.90
N VAL A 79 13.01 3.39 4.74
CA VAL A 79 13.13 4.76 5.27
C VAL A 79 13.59 4.83 6.72
N PRO A 80 13.02 4.06 7.66
CA PRO A 80 13.51 4.06 9.03
C PRO A 80 15.01 3.78 9.11
N SER A 81 15.53 2.77 8.41
CA SER A 81 16.94 2.38 8.52
C SER A 81 17.96 3.42 8.07
N TRP A 82 17.68 4.20 7.02
CA TRP A 82 18.63 5.23 6.55
C TRP A 82 18.39 6.60 7.19
N LEU A 83 17.14 6.91 7.57
CA LEU A 83 16.82 8.10 8.34
C LEU A 83 17.41 7.99 9.77
N GLN A 84 17.41 6.78 10.35
CA GLN A 84 18.11 6.43 11.59
C GLN A 84 19.63 6.59 11.50
N ALA A 85 20.24 6.21 10.37
CA ALA A 85 21.70 6.19 10.25
C ALA A 85 22.36 7.59 10.16
N ASN A 86 21.65 8.61 9.65
CA ASN A 86 22.26 9.90 9.32
C ASN A 86 21.64 11.13 10.02
N VAL A 87 20.44 11.02 10.61
CA VAL A 87 19.72 12.18 11.20
C VAL A 87 19.46 12.01 12.71
N VAL A 88 19.44 10.78 13.22
CA VAL A 88 18.97 10.44 14.58
C VAL A 88 20.02 10.64 15.69
N LEU A 89 21.31 10.79 15.38
CA LEU A 89 22.31 10.95 16.45
C LEU A 89 22.27 12.31 17.16
N VAL A 90 21.46 13.29 16.71
CA VAL A 90 21.47 14.62 17.34
C VAL A 90 20.09 15.14 17.79
N TYR A 91 18.97 14.90 17.10
CA TYR A 91 17.70 15.58 17.49
C TYR A 91 16.37 14.84 17.25
N ILE A 92 16.35 13.61 16.72
CA ILE A 92 15.08 12.91 16.43
C ILE A 92 15.05 11.60 17.21
N GLN A 93 14.28 11.55 18.31
CA GLN A 93 14.04 10.27 18.99
C GLN A 93 13.31 9.32 18.04
N GLU A 94 13.86 8.13 17.88
CA GLU A 94 13.29 7.08 17.07
C GLU A 94 11.85 6.80 17.51
N GLY A 95 10.91 7.04 16.61
CA GLY A 95 9.53 6.65 16.80
C GLY A 95 8.55 7.76 17.10
N GLU A 96 8.84 9.05 16.94
CA GLU A 96 7.75 10.04 16.94
C GLU A 96 7.06 10.15 15.58
N PHE A 97 7.83 10.09 14.49
CA PHE A 97 7.28 10.35 13.16
C PHE A 97 6.83 9.08 12.42
N PHE A 98 7.65 8.02 12.38
CA PHE A 98 7.33 6.76 11.69
C PHE A 98 6.99 5.62 12.66
N SER A 99 6.00 4.81 12.29
CA SER A 99 5.62 3.56 12.96
C SER A 99 6.54 2.40 12.58
N LYS A 100 6.43 1.27 13.30
CA LYS A 100 7.15 0.02 12.97
C LYS A 100 6.90 -0.47 11.55
N ASN A 101 5.76 -0.11 10.96
CA ASN A 101 5.43 -0.47 9.58
C ASN A 101 6.10 0.46 8.55
N SER A 102 7.00 1.34 8.99
CA SER A 102 7.69 2.35 8.20
C SER A 102 6.77 3.49 7.70
N PHE A 103 5.52 3.59 8.14
CA PHE A 103 4.60 4.67 7.73
C PHE A 103 4.48 5.75 8.82
N PRO A 104 4.18 7.02 8.47
CA PRO A 104 3.92 8.06 9.46
C PRO A 104 2.88 7.60 10.49
N LYS A 105 3.09 7.96 11.75
CA LYS A 105 2.18 7.59 12.85
C LYS A 105 0.85 8.31 12.76
N ALA A 106 0.89 9.59 12.39
CA ALA A 106 -0.32 10.37 12.17
C ALA A 106 -1.02 9.89 10.89
N PRO A 107 -2.32 9.61 10.94
CA PRO A 107 -3.08 9.23 9.75
C PRO A 107 -3.19 10.42 8.78
N PHE A 108 -3.43 10.13 7.50
CA PHE A 108 -3.87 11.17 6.57
C PHE A 108 -5.13 11.88 7.13
N PRO A 109 -5.25 13.21 7.02
CA PRO A 109 -4.40 14.12 6.24
C PRO A 109 -3.17 14.69 6.95
N ASN A 110 -2.82 14.23 8.15
CA ASN A 110 -1.84 14.91 9.01
C ASN A 110 -0.49 14.20 9.12
N GLY A 111 -0.28 13.12 8.36
CA GLY A 111 0.95 12.33 8.38
C GLY A 111 2.15 12.92 7.65
N TRP A 112 2.02 14.11 7.05
CA TRP A 112 3.03 14.72 6.18
C TRP A 112 4.07 15.56 6.93
N GLN A 113 3.75 16.08 8.12
CA GLN A 113 4.63 16.98 8.89
C GLN A 113 5.27 16.22 10.05
N GLY A 114 6.60 16.20 10.07
CA GLY A 114 7.42 15.77 11.19
C GLY A 114 8.06 16.96 11.90
N ASN A 115 8.91 16.68 12.88
CA ASN A 115 9.59 17.71 13.65
C ASN A 115 10.81 18.26 12.88
N SER A 116 11.23 19.48 13.22
CA SER A 116 12.49 20.09 12.75
C SER A 116 12.63 20.17 11.22
N GLY A 117 11.55 20.53 10.52
CA GLY A 117 11.54 20.68 9.06
C GLY A 117 11.56 19.35 8.28
N LEU A 118 11.34 18.21 8.95
CA LEU A 118 11.20 16.92 8.30
C LEU A 118 9.77 16.75 7.76
N TYR A 119 9.65 16.41 6.48
CA TYR A 119 8.35 16.12 5.86
C TYR A 119 8.31 14.72 5.24
N ALA A 120 7.13 14.13 5.15
CA ALA A 120 6.86 12.85 4.50
C ALA A 120 5.87 13.02 3.35
N VAL A 121 6.30 12.71 2.13
CA VAL A 121 5.46 12.77 0.92
C VAL A 121 5.20 11.37 0.39
N GLY A 122 3.94 11.05 0.07
CA GLY A 122 3.59 9.82 -0.63
C GLY A 122 3.44 8.59 0.29
N PHE A 123 3.47 8.79 1.60
CA PHE A 123 3.27 7.72 2.59
C PHE A 123 1.81 7.50 2.98
N THR A 124 0.87 8.08 2.24
CA THR A 124 -0.57 8.04 2.58
C THR A 124 -1.29 6.78 2.13
N ARG A 125 -0.64 5.93 1.32
CA ARG A 125 -1.25 4.76 0.65
C ARG A 125 -2.48 5.11 -0.21
N ARG A 126 -2.58 6.37 -0.65
CA ARG A 126 -3.64 6.88 -1.53
C ARG A 126 -3.18 7.06 -2.98
N GLY A 127 -2.02 6.49 -3.35
CA GLY A 127 -1.45 6.65 -4.69
C GLY A 127 -1.08 8.10 -5.02
N LEU A 128 -1.22 8.48 -6.29
CA LEU A 128 -0.83 9.80 -6.80
C LEU A 128 -1.59 10.96 -6.14
N SER A 129 -2.88 10.80 -5.87
CA SER A 129 -3.68 11.85 -5.21
C SER A 129 -3.21 12.11 -3.77
N GLY A 130 -2.81 11.05 -3.08
CA GLY A 130 -2.19 11.13 -1.75
C GLY A 130 -0.86 11.90 -1.78
N ALA A 131 0.03 11.56 -2.71
CA ALA A 131 1.31 12.25 -2.88
C ALA A 131 1.13 13.73 -3.24
N SER A 132 0.18 14.04 -4.12
CA SER A 132 -0.17 15.43 -4.47
C SER A 132 -0.68 16.21 -3.25
N SER A 133 -1.57 15.60 -2.46
CA SER A 133 -2.11 16.22 -1.25
C SER A 133 -1.03 16.53 -0.21
N ASP A 134 -0.08 15.61 0.02
CA ASP A 134 1.05 15.85 0.92
C ASP A 134 1.92 16.99 0.37
N THR A 135 2.25 16.96 -0.93
CA THR A 135 3.11 17.96 -1.59
C THR A 135 2.53 19.37 -1.50
N MET A 136 1.22 19.53 -1.73
CA MET A 136 0.56 20.84 -1.62
C MET A 136 0.68 21.43 -0.21
N ARG A 137 0.41 20.62 0.82
CA ARG A 137 0.51 21.09 2.22
C ARG A 137 1.93 21.46 2.62
N ILE A 138 2.91 20.67 2.20
CA ILE A 138 4.32 20.95 2.48
C ILE A 138 4.77 22.25 1.79
N ALA A 139 4.34 22.46 0.54
CA ALA A 139 4.65 23.71 -0.17
C ALA A 139 4.02 24.93 0.51
N GLU A 140 2.79 24.82 1.01
CA GLU A 140 2.12 25.87 1.79
C GLU A 140 2.86 26.15 3.11
N ASP A 141 3.23 25.12 3.86
CA ASP A 141 3.95 25.23 5.14
C ASP A 141 5.33 25.91 4.96
N ILE A 142 6.12 25.46 3.97
CA ILE A 142 7.41 26.09 3.64
C ILE A 142 7.22 27.55 3.20
N GLY A 143 6.18 27.83 2.40
CA GLY A 143 5.87 29.19 1.95
C GLY A 143 5.52 30.13 3.09
N GLN A 144 4.77 29.66 4.08
CA GLN A 144 4.44 30.44 5.29
C GLN A 144 5.68 30.72 6.13
N LEU A 145 6.51 29.71 6.39
CA LEU A 145 7.76 29.87 7.14
C LEU A 145 8.69 30.90 6.48
N TRP A 146 8.79 30.89 5.15
CA TRP A 146 9.61 31.85 4.41
C TRP A 146 9.11 33.31 4.56
N ILE A 147 7.78 33.50 4.59
CA ILE A 147 7.17 34.83 4.78
C ILE A 147 7.40 35.32 6.21
N GLU A 148 7.36 34.44 7.21
CA GLU A 148 7.59 34.81 8.61
C GLU A 148 9.06 35.18 8.91
N GLU A 149 10.00 34.65 8.13
CA GLU A 149 11.44 34.95 8.24
C GLU A 149 11.87 36.26 7.53
N THR A 150 11.00 36.87 6.70
CA THR A 150 11.31 38.05 5.88
C THR A 150 10.51 39.29 6.29
#